data_AF-A0A6A5BVZ7-F1
#
_entry.id   AF-A0A6A5BVZ7-F1
#
_cell.length_a   1.000
_cell.length_b   1.000
_cell.length_c   1.000
_cell.angle_alpha   90.00
_cell.angle_beta   90.00
_cell.angle_gamma   90.00
#
_symmetry.space_group_name_H-M   'P 1'
#
loop_
_entity.id
_entity.type
_entity.pdbx_description
1 polymer ?
#
loop_
_entity_poly.entity_id
_entity_poly.type
_entity_poly.pdbx_seq_one_letter_code
_entity_poly.pdbx_strand_id
1 'polypeptide(L)'
;MATNYNHDKDFSPQASHHEQDHSYSLNQFSSSSSKNSLLSRFRSLPIIVSLQNFFGPKFINKGFFNVVNLGASFFLLFAAFGTTQSFITTLRKSEGFVSLSILYFVFAFSNLVAPSFTQLFTPKWTCILGALCYCLFVFAAGFDSSVLLYCASVVNGFGAALLWTGQGTLLTQSANVAQVKIKEFQNKSGSTATVTHENAGQEKEVQPTSTSSGASVEVMGFFSGVFFALFQLNSIFGNILAGSLFSAGLTNFQLFFVLTIIALVGSFSLIALLPIKKSEYEKKLSQSGDEEDLQQDNIHIDTRSFTERISNKIKNYFTQELAKQAKDFISLLKQAFLVLFSKKMLVFSIISFYSGFSNSYFTGSLPPIIGRDMLGWVMILFGLSQVSGALISGKMLDYIGRRISMLSAMFIHCVAVSLSTQFVYWGNSFSNEIASNQGEQTYALQKPAALYLLFFVNMALFGLADSFLTNSIYGILGSPNYYKKKNTAEAFAAFKMTQSLSSAIGFFCGIYLKVVTIQIILGLSFVAWLIAFFVMDNMIAPVDTVKKHQKTNKKPVVTSGSPLLQPNNNSQIFV
;
A
#
# COMPACT_ATOMS: atom_id res chain seq x y z
N MET A 1 45.92 -42.88 56.35
CA MET A 1 46.84 -43.80 55.65
C MET A 1 47.54 -42.99 54.58
N ALA A 2 48.82 -42.74 54.82
CA ALA A 2 49.74 -42.01 53.96
C ALA A 2 50.37 -42.96 52.94
N THR A 3 50.65 -42.46 51.74
CA THR A 3 51.85 -42.78 50.94
C THR A 3 51.89 -41.75 49.80
N ASN A 4 52.76 -40.74 49.86
CA ASN A 4 54.21 -40.74 49.55
C ASN A 4 54.46 -40.38 48.07
N TYR A 5 54.98 -39.17 47.81
CA TYR A 5 56.40 -38.85 47.51
C TYR A 5 56.72 -39.14 46.01
N ASN A 6 57.42 -38.33 45.21
CA ASN A 6 58.39 -37.27 45.49
C ASN A 6 58.79 -36.52 44.18
N HIS A 7 59.25 -35.27 44.33
CA HIS A 7 60.36 -34.55 43.63
C HIS A 7 60.44 -34.50 42.07
N ASP A 8 60.87 -33.41 41.40
CA ASP A 8 61.66 -32.25 41.81
C ASP A 8 61.71 -31.16 40.69
N LYS A 9 61.97 -29.90 41.11
CA LYS A 9 62.72 -28.78 40.43
C LYS A 9 62.15 -28.14 39.15
N ASP A 10 62.23 -26.83 38.88
CA ASP A 10 62.81 -25.63 39.52
C ASP A 10 62.26 -24.37 38.78
N PHE A 11 62.43 -23.19 39.40
CA PHE A 11 62.40 -21.81 38.85
C PHE A 11 61.06 -21.07 38.59
N SER A 12 60.84 -20.03 39.41
CA SER A 12 60.02 -18.81 39.18
C SER A 12 60.90 -17.64 38.67
N PRO A 13 60.41 -16.42 38.33
CA PRO A 13 59.07 -15.95 37.86
C PRO A 13 59.15 -14.98 36.65
N GLN A 14 58.03 -14.63 35.99
CA GLN A 14 57.64 -13.24 35.61
C GLN A 14 56.42 -13.15 34.65
N ALA A 15 55.56 -12.14 34.92
CA ALA A 15 54.59 -11.45 34.04
C ALA A 15 53.41 -12.27 33.46
N SER A 16 52.16 -11.81 33.29
CA SER A 16 51.44 -10.54 33.49
C SER A 16 49.94 -10.78 33.22
N HIS A 17 49.08 -10.05 33.92
CA HIS A 17 47.63 -9.81 33.76
C HIS A 17 46.84 -10.35 32.54
N HIS A 18 45.67 -10.96 32.78
CA HIS A 18 44.33 -10.39 32.51
C HIS A 18 43.21 -11.44 32.67
N GLU A 19 42.30 -11.24 33.62
CA GLU A 19 40.97 -11.90 33.62
C GLU A 19 39.91 -10.80 33.80
N GLN A 20 39.03 -10.65 32.81
CA GLN A 20 37.93 -9.69 32.79
C GLN A 20 36.62 -10.40 32.37
N ASP A 21 35.66 -10.39 33.30
CA ASP A 21 34.22 -10.16 33.13
C ASP A 21 33.47 -10.80 31.94
N HIS A 22 32.90 -11.99 32.18
CA HIS A 22 31.82 -12.58 31.37
C HIS A 22 30.43 -12.29 31.97
N SER A 23 29.81 -11.15 31.63
CA SER A 23 28.39 -10.93 31.96
C SER A 23 27.61 -10.01 31.00
N TYR A 24 27.99 -9.90 29.72
CA TYR A 24 27.29 -9.01 28.76
C TYR A 24 26.83 -9.65 27.43
N SER A 25 26.97 -10.96 27.19
CA SER A 25 26.71 -11.57 25.86
C SER A 25 25.35 -12.27 25.67
N LEU A 26 24.56 -12.51 26.72
CA LEU A 26 23.39 -13.40 26.62
C LEU A 26 22.11 -12.77 26.03
N ASN A 27 21.98 -11.44 26.00
CA ASN A 27 20.75 -10.78 25.48
C ASN A 27 20.79 -10.39 23.99
N GLN A 28 21.96 -10.40 23.33
CA GLN A 28 22.04 -10.12 21.89
C GLN A 28 21.93 -11.37 21.00
N PHE A 29 22.30 -12.56 21.51
CA PHE A 29 22.31 -13.79 20.71
C PHE A 29 20.92 -14.42 20.52
N SER A 30 19.99 -14.26 21.47
CA SER A 30 18.65 -14.87 21.37
C SER A 30 17.77 -14.21 20.30
N SER A 31 17.80 -12.88 20.17
CA SER A 31 16.94 -12.16 19.22
C SER A 31 17.36 -12.30 17.75
N SER A 32 18.66 -12.45 17.47
CA SER A 32 19.18 -12.68 16.12
C SER A 32 18.96 -14.12 15.65
N SER A 33 19.05 -15.10 16.55
CA SER A 33 18.83 -16.51 16.23
C SER A 33 17.37 -16.78 15.85
N SER A 34 16.41 -16.24 16.61
CA SER A 34 14.97 -16.37 16.34
C SER A 34 14.56 -15.75 14.99
N LYS A 35 15.06 -14.55 14.67
CA LYS A 35 14.75 -13.86 13.40
C LYS A 35 15.28 -14.59 12.16
N ASN A 36 16.47 -15.18 12.26
CA ASN A 36 17.04 -15.99 11.18
C ASN A 36 16.29 -17.33 11.03
N SER A 37 15.75 -17.88 12.13
CA SER A 37 14.88 -19.07 12.12
C SER A 37 13.54 -18.84 11.40
N LEU A 38 12.91 -17.67 11.58
CA LEU A 38 11.65 -17.36 10.88
C LEU A 38 11.84 -17.25 9.36
N LEU A 39 12.90 -16.56 8.93
CA LEU A 39 13.20 -16.43 7.51
C LEU A 39 13.56 -17.77 6.86
N SER A 40 14.27 -18.66 7.57
CA SER A 40 14.60 -19.99 7.05
C SER A 40 13.35 -20.87 6.93
N ARG A 41 12.46 -20.85 7.94
CA ARG A 41 11.14 -21.53 7.88
C ARG A 41 10.27 -21.01 6.74
N PHE A 42 10.26 -19.70 6.51
CA PHE A 42 9.53 -19.10 5.40
C PHE A 42 10.05 -19.58 4.04
N ARG A 43 11.37 -19.66 3.88
CA ARG A 43 12.01 -20.17 2.66
C ARG A 43 11.71 -21.64 2.37
N SER A 44 11.42 -22.44 3.40
CA SER A 44 11.06 -23.86 3.22
C SER A 44 9.62 -24.12 2.80
N LEU A 45 8.75 -23.09 2.72
CA LEU A 45 7.36 -23.28 2.29
C LEU A 45 7.29 -23.69 0.81
N PRO A 46 6.47 -24.68 0.42
CA PRO A 46 6.42 -25.19 -0.97
C PRO A 46 6.16 -24.12 -2.03
N ILE A 47 5.22 -23.20 -1.76
CA ILE A 47 4.89 -22.08 -2.65
C ILE A 47 6.11 -21.14 -2.81
N ILE A 48 6.84 -20.90 -1.72
CA ILE A 48 8.03 -20.05 -1.73
C ILE A 48 9.17 -20.72 -2.47
N VAL A 49 9.33 -22.05 -2.36
CA VAL A 49 10.31 -22.82 -3.14
C VAL A 49 9.99 -22.77 -4.64
N SER A 50 8.72 -22.89 -5.03
CA SER A 50 8.32 -22.69 -6.44
C SER A 50 8.61 -21.28 -6.94
N LEU A 51 8.29 -20.25 -6.15
CA LEU A 51 8.66 -18.86 -6.47
C LEU A 51 10.18 -18.65 -6.52
N GLN A 52 10.92 -19.36 -5.67
CA GLN A 52 12.37 -19.33 -5.63
C GLN A 52 12.98 -19.95 -6.90
N ASN A 53 12.37 -21.00 -7.44
CA ASN A 53 12.79 -21.59 -8.71
C ASN A 53 12.52 -20.65 -9.89
N PHE A 54 11.49 -19.81 -9.81
CA PHE A 54 11.12 -18.86 -10.86
C PHE A 54 11.92 -17.54 -10.79
N PHE A 55 12.04 -16.92 -9.62
CA PHE A 55 12.69 -15.61 -9.42
C PHE A 55 14.13 -15.69 -8.88
N GLY A 56 14.57 -16.89 -8.46
CA GLY A 56 15.88 -17.15 -7.90
C GLY A 56 15.98 -17.02 -6.36
N PRO A 57 16.94 -17.71 -5.71
CA PRO A 57 17.14 -17.74 -4.24
C PRO A 57 17.38 -16.39 -3.58
N LYS A 58 17.91 -15.41 -4.32
CA LYS A 58 18.26 -14.08 -3.78
C LYS A 58 17.09 -13.09 -3.79
N PHE A 59 16.03 -13.40 -4.55
CA PHE A 59 14.78 -12.64 -4.56
C PHE A 59 14.00 -12.83 -3.26
N ILE A 60 13.98 -14.05 -2.72
CA ILE A 60 13.39 -14.40 -1.43
C ILE A 60 14.31 -13.94 -0.29
N ASN A 61 14.29 -12.64 -0.03
CA ASN A 61 15.06 -11.97 1.01
C ASN A 61 14.16 -11.41 2.13
N LYS A 62 14.78 -10.74 3.11
CA LYS A 62 14.06 -10.12 4.23
C LYS A 62 12.97 -9.13 3.77
N GLY A 63 13.20 -8.40 2.69
CA GLY A 63 12.21 -7.50 2.10
C GLY A 63 10.99 -8.25 1.57
N PHE A 64 11.20 -9.32 0.82
CA PHE A 64 10.07 -10.14 0.32
C PHE A 64 9.27 -10.77 1.47
N PHE A 65 9.96 -11.34 2.47
CA PHE A 65 9.31 -11.83 3.69
C PHE A 65 8.48 -10.75 4.38
N ASN A 66 9.04 -9.55 4.55
CA ASN A 66 8.34 -8.43 5.17
C ASN A 66 7.08 -8.05 4.40
N VAL A 67 7.13 -8.02 3.06
CA VAL A 67 5.93 -7.71 2.24
C VAL A 67 4.85 -8.77 2.38
N VAL A 68 5.21 -10.06 2.38
CA VAL A 68 4.23 -11.14 2.56
C VAL A 68 3.60 -11.07 3.96
N ASN A 69 4.42 -10.89 5.01
CA ASN A 69 3.92 -10.75 6.38
C ASN A 69 3.07 -9.49 6.55
N LEU A 70 3.47 -8.37 5.93
CA LEU A 70 2.72 -7.11 5.93
C LEU A 70 1.36 -7.28 5.25
N GLY A 71 1.32 -7.92 4.07
CA GLY A 71 0.09 -8.24 3.35
C GLY A 71 -0.85 -9.14 4.15
N ALA A 72 -0.34 -10.21 4.78
CA ALA A 72 -1.12 -11.10 5.63
C ALA A 72 -1.66 -10.40 6.90
N SER A 73 -0.85 -9.53 7.51
CA SER A 73 -1.25 -8.73 8.68
C SER A 73 -2.38 -7.75 8.32
N PHE A 74 -2.24 -7.04 7.20
CA PHE A 74 -3.25 -6.12 6.68
C PHE A 74 -4.52 -6.85 6.25
N PHE A 75 -4.39 -8.04 5.66
CA PHE A 75 -5.53 -8.90 5.33
C PHE A 75 -6.42 -9.14 6.56
N LEU A 76 -5.86 -9.61 7.68
CA LEU A 76 -6.64 -9.89 8.89
C LEU A 76 -7.20 -8.61 9.52
N LEU A 77 -6.38 -7.56 9.62
CA LEU A 77 -6.80 -6.29 10.20
C LEU A 77 -7.96 -5.64 9.43
N PHE A 78 -7.87 -5.61 8.10
CA PHE A 78 -8.91 -5.02 7.26
C PHE A 78 -10.09 -5.96 7.01
N ALA A 79 -9.94 -7.27 7.23
CA ALA A 79 -11.09 -8.15 7.24
C ALA A 79 -12.02 -7.78 8.41
N ALA A 80 -11.42 -7.43 9.56
CA ALA A 80 -12.17 -6.92 10.70
C ALA A 80 -12.70 -5.49 10.48
N PHE A 81 -11.81 -4.56 10.10
CA PHE A 81 -12.19 -3.15 9.93
C PHE A 81 -13.15 -2.93 8.76
N GLY A 82 -12.88 -3.51 7.59
CA GLY A 82 -13.71 -3.35 6.39
C GLY A 82 -15.13 -3.86 6.61
N THR A 83 -15.27 -5.03 7.24
CA THR A 83 -16.58 -5.54 7.66
C THR A 83 -17.23 -4.65 8.71
N THR A 84 -16.47 -4.15 9.69
CA THR A 84 -17.02 -3.21 10.68
C THR A 84 -17.55 -1.94 10.02
N GLN A 85 -16.78 -1.35 9.10
CA GLN A 85 -17.18 -0.15 8.36
C GLN A 85 -18.50 -0.36 7.63
N SER A 86 -18.69 -1.50 6.96
CA SER A 86 -19.92 -1.74 6.21
C SER A 86 -21.13 -2.08 7.07
N PHE A 87 -20.93 -2.68 8.24
CA PHE A 87 -22.03 -3.03 9.13
C PHE A 87 -22.41 -1.91 10.09
N ILE A 88 -21.48 -1.01 10.47
CA ILE A 88 -21.72 -0.04 11.54
C ILE A 88 -22.89 0.91 11.24
N THR A 89 -23.09 1.32 9.98
CA THR A 89 -24.22 2.19 9.60
C THR A 89 -25.55 1.45 9.63
N THR A 90 -25.57 0.13 9.42
CA THR A 90 -26.76 -0.71 9.56
C THR A 90 -27.08 -0.97 11.04
N LEU A 91 -26.05 -1.23 11.86
CA LEU A 91 -26.22 -1.66 13.25
C LEU A 91 -26.40 -0.49 14.23
N ARG A 92 -25.70 0.64 14.01
CA ARG A 92 -25.73 1.84 14.85
C ARG A 92 -26.52 3.00 14.21
N LYS A 93 -27.02 2.83 12.97
CA LYS A 93 -27.78 3.86 12.23
C LYS A 93 -27.00 5.18 12.16
N SER A 94 -27.62 6.28 12.58
CA SER A 94 -27.04 7.64 12.55
C SER A 94 -25.68 7.72 13.26
N GLU A 95 -25.50 7.03 14.39
CA GLU A 95 -24.23 7.04 15.11
C GLU A 95 -23.12 6.35 14.31
N GLY A 96 -23.44 5.34 13.50
CA GLY A 96 -22.49 4.71 12.58
C GLY A 96 -22.00 5.70 11.52
N PHE A 97 -22.90 6.54 10.99
CA PHE A 97 -22.54 7.59 10.04
C PHE A 97 -21.68 8.69 10.67
N VAL A 98 -22.04 9.15 11.88
CA VAL A 98 -21.24 10.12 12.64
C VAL A 98 -19.85 9.57 12.92
N SER A 99 -19.78 8.33 13.39
CA SER A 99 -18.54 7.61 13.68
C SER A 99 -17.60 7.53 12.47
N LEU A 100 -18.10 7.13 11.29
CA LEU A 100 -17.28 7.04 10.08
C LEU A 100 -16.93 8.42 9.53
N SER A 101 -17.82 9.42 9.64
CA SER A 101 -17.52 10.79 9.25
C SER A 101 -16.35 11.37 10.07
N ILE A 102 -16.38 11.19 11.40
CA ILE A 102 -15.29 11.59 12.30
C ILE A 102 -13.98 10.89 11.92
N LEU A 103 -14.02 9.57 11.73
CA LEU A 103 -12.85 8.77 11.39
C LEU A 103 -12.17 9.29 10.12
N TYR A 104 -12.93 9.43 9.04
CA TYR A 104 -12.39 9.84 7.74
C TYR A 104 -11.98 11.32 7.71
N PHE A 105 -12.66 12.17 8.48
CA PHE A 105 -12.25 13.57 8.66
C PHE A 105 -10.90 13.63 9.35
N VAL A 106 -10.73 12.96 10.49
CA VAL A 106 -9.46 12.92 11.22
C VAL A 106 -8.37 12.26 10.37
N PHE A 107 -8.68 11.21 9.62
CA PHE A 107 -7.74 10.57 8.69
C PHE A 107 -7.23 11.56 7.64
N ALA A 108 -8.10 12.35 7.02
CA ALA A 108 -7.72 13.33 6.01
C ALA A 108 -6.65 14.31 6.51
N PHE A 109 -6.83 14.89 7.69
CA PHE A 109 -5.86 15.84 8.26
C PHE A 109 -4.65 15.16 8.89
N SER A 110 -4.81 13.97 9.47
CA SER A 110 -3.71 13.23 10.09
C SER A 110 -2.66 12.77 9.06
N ASN A 111 -3.05 12.58 7.79
CA ASN A 111 -2.10 12.29 6.70
C ASN A 111 -1.02 13.38 6.53
N LEU A 112 -1.28 14.61 6.99
CA LEU A 112 -0.28 15.68 6.95
C LEU A 112 0.85 15.41 7.96
N VAL A 113 0.54 14.90 9.14
CA VAL A 113 1.51 14.68 10.25
C VAL A 113 2.13 13.29 10.27
N ALA A 114 1.49 12.30 9.64
CA ALA A 114 1.92 10.90 9.69
C ALA A 114 3.35 10.62 9.19
N PRO A 115 3.89 11.29 8.15
CA PRO A 115 5.29 11.11 7.74
C PRO A 115 6.29 11.43 8.84
N SER A 116 6.05 12.48 9.65
CA SER A 116 6.92 12.84 10.78
C SER A 116 6.91 11.79 11.87
N PHE A 117 5.72 11.27 12.20
CA PHE A 117 5.60 10.16 13.13
C PHE A 117 6.32 8.92 12.60
N THR A 118 6.32 8.67 11.30
CA THR A 118 7.02 7.54 10.67
C THR A 118 8.54 7.70 10.67
N GLN A 119 9.04 8.93 10.68
CA GLN A 119 10.46 9.21 10.82
C GLN A 119 10.92 9.08 12.28
N LEU A 120 10.07 9.51 13.23
CA LEU A 120 10.34 9.45 14.66
C LEU A 120 10.24 8.00 15.20
N PHE A 121 9.11 7.35 14.93
CA PHE A 121 8.87 5.94 15.22
C PHE A 121 9.16 5.17 13.94
N THR A 122 10.19 4.31 13.92
CA THR A 122 10.54 3.52 12.73
C THR A 122 9.29 2.92 12.04
N PRO A 123 9.26 2.74 10.71
CA PRO A 123 8.05 2.35 9.97
C PRO A 123 7.29 1.14 10.53
N LYS A 124 8.02 0.16 11.09
CA LYS A 124 7.45 -0.99 11.79
C LYS A 124 6.55 -0.59 12.96
N TRP A 125 7.04 0.25 13.85
CA TRP A 125 6.31 0.69 15.04
C TRP A 125 5.16 1.62 14.69
N THR A 126 5.31 2.44 13.63
CA THR A 126 4.22 3.23 13.06
C THR A 126 3.05 2.35 12.63
N CYS A 127 3.33 1.26 11.89
CA CYS A 127 2.29 0.30 11.49
C CYS A 127 1.63 -0.37 12.69
N ILE A 128 2.42 -0.84 13.67
CA ILE A 128 1.87 -1.50 14.87
C ILE A 128 0.95 -0.54 15.63
N LEU A 129 1.38 0.69 15.88
CA LEU A 129 0.57 1.69 16.58
C LEU A 129 -0.72 1.99 15.82
N GLY A 130 -0.62 2.20 14.50
CA GLY A 130 -1.80 2.39 13.65
C GLY A 130 -2.76 1.21 13.71
N ALA A 131 -2.25 -0.03 13.65
CA ALA A 131 -3.06 -1.26 13.70
C ALA A 131 -3.80 -1.44 15.03
N LEU A 132 -3.20 -1.05 16.15
CA LEU A 132 -3.86 -1.07 17.45
C LEU A 132 -5.01 -0.05 17.54
N CYS A 133 -4.89 1.11 16.90
CA CYS A 133 -6.00 2.06 16.79
C CYS A 133 -7.20 1.48 16.02
N TYR A 134 -6.94 0.71 14.95
CA TYR A 134 -7.98 -0.03 14.24
C TYR A 134 -8.65 -1.09 15.14
N CYS A 135 -7.86 -1.83 15.91
CA CYS A 135 -8.40 -2.81 16.86
C CYS A 135 -9.33 -2.16 17.88
N LEU A 136 -8.95 -0.99 18.41
CA LEU A 136 -9.78 -0.23 19.35
C LEU A 136 -11.12 0.19 18.73
N PHE A 137 -11.12 0.64 17.48
CA PHE A 137 -12.36 0.98 16.77
C PHE A 137 -13.28 -0.22 16.56
N VAL A 138 -12.74 -1.35 16.10
CA VAL A 138 -13.52 -2.58 15.93
C VAL A 138 -14.08 -3.06 17.27
N PHE A 139 -13.30 -2.96 18.33
CA PHE A 139 -13.75 -3.31 19.68
C PHE A 139 -14.87 -2.38 20.18
N ALA A 140 -14.69 -1.06 20.03
CA ALA A 140 -15.68 -0.06 20.42
C ALA A 140 -17.02 -0.23 19.69
N ALA A 141 -17.00 -0.69 18.44
CA ALA A 141 -18.21 -0.99 17.66
C ALA A 141 -19.10 -2.07 18.29
N GLY A 142 -18.55 -2.92 19.16
CA GLY A 142 -19.29 -3.95 19.89
C GLY A 142 -20.22 -3.40 20.97
N PHE A 143 -19.96 -2.20 21.48
CA PHE A 143 -20.66 -1.65 22.64
C PHE A 143 -21.75 -0.67 22.23
N ASP A 144 -22.79 -0.60 23.07
CA ASP A 144 -23.87 0.38 22.92
C ASP A 144 -23.51 1.73 23.54
N SER A 145 -22.37 2.30 23.14
CA SER A 145 -21.89 3.60 23.62
C SER A 145 -21.37 4.46 22.49
N SER A 146 -22.12 5.50 22.15
CA SER A 146 -21.75 6.45 21.09
C SER A 146 -20.50 7.24 21.45
N VAL A 147 -20.30 7.58 22.73
CA VAL A 147 -19.08 8.26 23.21
C VAL A 147 -17.85 7.39 22.97
N LEU A 148 -17.89 6.11 23.36
CA LEU A 148 -16.80 5.18 23.13
C LEU A 148 -16.51 5.03 21.63
N LEU A 149 -17.56 4.88 20.82
CA LEU A 149 -17.44 4.74 19.37
C LEU A 149 -16.81 6.00 18.73
N TYR A 150 -17.25 7.20 19.10
CA TYR A 150 -16.73 8.46 18.55
C TYR A 150 -15.29 8.72 18.98
N CYS A 151 -14.95 8.47 20.24
CA CYS A 151 -13.56 8.55 20.71
C CYS A 151 -12.68 7.57 19.94
N ALA A 152 -13.13 6.33 19.74
CA ALA A 152 -12.41 5.33 18.97
C ALA A 152 -12.27 5.73 17.49
N SER A 153 -13.27 6.40 16.90
CA SER A 153 -13.18 6.97 15.54
C SER A 153 -12.09 8.01 15.39
N VAL A 154 -11.95 8.93 16.36
CA VAL A 154 -10.88 9.92 16.36
C VAL A 154 -9.51 9.22 16.42
N VAL A 155 -9.35 8.29 17.35
CA VAL A 155 -8.09 7.54 17.53
C VAL A 155 -7.76 6.72 16.27
N ASN A 156 -8.76 6.10 15.66
CA ASN A 156 -8.56 5.32 14.44
C ASN A 156 -8.30 6.17 13.21
N GLY A 157 -8.92 7.35 13.08
CA GLY A 157 -8.59 8.29 12.00
C GLY A 157 -7.11 8.68 12.02
N PHE A 158 -6.56 8.95 13.21
CA PHE A 158 -5.12 9.18 13.38
C PHE A 158 -4.30 7.92 13.08
N GLY A 159 -4.71 6.77 13.62
CA GLY A 159 -4.06 5.48 13.39
C GLY A 159 -4.04 5.04 11.92
N ALA A 160 -5.07 5.37 11.15
CA ALA A 160 -5.16 5.14 9.72
C ALA A 160 -4.04 5.87 8.96
N ALA A 161 -3.80 7.14 9.28
CA ALA A 161 -2.72 7.91 8.66
C ALA A 161 -1.35 7.29 8.97
N LEU A 162 -1.12 6.89 10.22
CA LEU A 162 0.11 6.21 10.63
C LEU A 162 0.30 4.86 9.92
N LEU A 163 -0.74 4.02 9.90
CA LEU A 163 -0.69 2.68 9.35
C LEU A 163 -0.32 2.70 7.85
N TRP A 164 -1.01 3.52 7.06
CA TRP A 164 -0.80 3.62 5.62
C TRP A 164 0.54 4.29 5.27
N THR A 165 0.98 5.28 6.07
CA THR A 165 2.30 5.92 5.86
C THR A 165 3.46 4.97 6.17
N GLY A 166 3.35 4.24 7.29
CA GLY A 166 4.32 3.21 7.66
C GLY A 166 4.37 2.08 6.63
N GLN A 167 3.21 1.63 6.14
CA GLN A 167 3.09 0.58 5.13
C GLN A 167 3.79 0.97 3.82
N GLY A 168 3.52 2.18 3.32
CA GLY A 168 4.17 2.69 2.10
C GLY A 168 5.69 2.71 2.25
N THR A 169 6.19 3.16 3.40
CA THR A 169 7.63 3.22 3.68
C THR A 169 8.25 1.83 3.76
N LEU A 170 7.62 0.88 4.46
CA LEU A 170 8.09 -0.51 4.55
C LEU A 170 8.11 -1.21 3.19
N LEU A 171 7.10 -0.97 2.36
CA LEU A 171 7.01 -1.52 1.02
C LEU A 171 8.16 -1.02 0.14
N THR A 172 8.39 0.30 0.13
CA THR A 172 9.49 0.92 -0.61
C THR A 172 10.85 0.44 -0.13
N GLN A 173 11.09 0.41 1.19
CA GLN A 173 12.34 -0.10 1.74
C GLN A 173 12.58 -1.57 1.36
N SER A 174 11.55 -2.41 1.44
CA SER A 174 11.62 -3.83 1.11
C SER A 174 11.93 -4.07 -0.37
N ALA A 175 11.29 -3.30 -1.26
CA ALA A 175 11.57 -3.35 -2.70
C ALA A 175 13.00 -2.91 -3.02
N ASN A 176 13.48 -1.83 -2.39
CA ASN A 176 14.85 -1.33 -2.59
C ASN A 176 15.90 -2.34 -2.13
N VAL A 177 15.71 -3.03 -1.00
CA VAL A 177 16.61 -4.09 -0.54
C VAL A 177 16.73 -5.21 -1.58
N ALA A 178 15.60 -5.63 -2.17
CA ALA A 178 15.61 -6.65 -3.21
C ALA A 178 16.34 -6.16 -4.46
N GLN A 179 16.10 -4.92 -4.86
CA GLN A 179 16.73 -4.31 -6.02
C GLN A 179 18.26 -4.22 -5.88
N VAL A 180 18.76 -3.80 -4.72
CA VAL A 180 20.21 -3.73 -4.45
C VAL A 180 20.85 -5.11 -4.60
N LYS A 181 20.23 -6.15 -4.03
CA LYS A 181 20.75 -7.53 -4.08
C LYS A 181 20.75 -8.12 -5.48
N ILE A 182 19.74 -7.80 -6.29
CA ILE A 182 19.68 -8.22 -7.70
C ILE A 182 20.82 -7.56 -8.49
N LYS A 183 21.04 -6.25 -8.31
CA LYS A 183 22.14 -5.53 -8.96
C LYS A 183 23.52 -6.05 -8.56
N GLU A 184 23.74 -6.30 -7.27
CA GLU A 184 25.01 -6.88 -6.79
C GLU A 184 25.29 -8.25 -7.42
N PHE A 185 24.26 -9.05 -7.67
CA PHE A 185 24.41 -10.33 -8.34
C PHE A 185 24.73 -10.19 -9.83
N GLN A 186 24.00 -9.32 -10.54
CA GLN A 186 24.27 -9.03 -11.95
C GLN A 186 25.70 -8.54 -12.17
N ASN A 187 26.19 -7.66 -11.29
CA ASN A 187 27.57 -7.17 -11.35
C ASN A 187 28.59 -8.30 -11.09
N LYS A 188 28.35 -9.18 -10.11
CA LYS A 188 29.24 -10.34 -9.85
C LYS A 188 29.24 -11.34 -11.01
N SER A 189 28.08 -11.67 -11.58
CA SER A 189 27.98 -12.58 -12.71
C SER A 189 28.55 -11.98 -14.00
N GLY A 190 28.39 -10.67 -14.22
CA GLY A 190 29.00 -9.95 -15.34
C GLY A 190 30.52 -9.89 -15.26
N SER A 191 31.09 -9.61 -14.08
CA SER A 191 32.55 -9.64 -13.85
C SER A 191 33.16 -11.04 -13.92
N THR A 192 32.38 -12.10 -13.72
CA THR A 192 32.88 -13.49 -13.86
C THR A 192 32.94 -13.91 -15.34
N ALA A 193 32.06 -13.37 -16.18
CA ALA A 193 32.04 -13.66 -17.62
C ALA A 193 33.14 -12.93 -18.43
N THR A 194 33.77 -11.89 -17.85
CA THR A 194 34.83 -11.12 -18.51
C THR A 194 36.24 -11.68 -18.28
N VAL A 195 36.41 -12.71 -17.44
CA VAL A 195 37.74 -13.22 -17.05
C VAL A 195 38.15 -14.49 -17.83
N THR A 196 37.32 -15.00 -18.76
CA THR A 196 37.62 -16.27 -19.46
C THR A 196 38.00 -16.18 -20.94
N HIS A 197 38.28 -14.99 -21.51
CA HIS A 197 38.95 -14.91 -22.82
C HIS A 197 39.74 -13.61 -22.97
N GLU A 198 40.90 -13.52 -22.31
CA GLU A 198 41.99 -12.66 -22.81
C GLU A 198 42.97 -13.55 -23.59
N ASN A 199 42.81 -13.55 -24.91
CA ASN A 199 43.92 -13.81 -25.82
C ASN A 199 43.91 -12.71 -26.89
N ALA A 200 44.93 -11.85 -26.77
CA ALA A 200 45.57 -11.00 -27.77
C ALA A 200 44.72 -10.24 -28.81
N GLY A 201 44.73 -8.90 -28.65
CA GLY A 201 44.85 -7.98 -29.78
C GLY A 201 43.54 -7.35 -30.29
N GLN A 202 43.16 -6.22 -29.69
CA GLN A 202 42.71 -4.98 -30.35
C GLN A 202 42.08 -4.06 -29.29
N GLU A 203 42.74 -2.94 -29.00
CA GLU A 203 42.12 -1.82 -28.30
C GLU A 203 40.96 -1.27 -29.14
N LYS A 204 39.74 -1.65 -28.76
CA LYS A 204 38.56 -0.85 -29.05
C LYS A 204 38.01 -0.38 -27.72
N GLU A 205 38.05 0.91 -27.54
CA GLU A 205 37.40 1.65 -26.46
C GLU A 205 35.88 1.36 -26.51
N VAL A 206 35.43 0.35 -25.76
CA VAL A 206 34.01 0.07 -25.58
C VAL A 206 33.50 1.06 -24.54
N GLN A 207 32.86 2.13 -25.01
CA GLN A 207 32.03 2.97 -24.14
C GLN A 207 31.03 2.09 -23.39
N PRO A 208 30.92 2.21 -22.05
CA PRO A 208 29.90 1.48 -21.32
C PRO A 208 28.53 2.08 -21.70
N THR A 209 27.78 1.36 -22.52
CA THR A 209 26.38 1.66 -22.79
C THR A 209 25.58 1.49 -21.50
N SER A 210 25.41 2.61 -20.80
CA SER A 210 24.64 2.75 -19.57
C SER A 210 23.14 2.69 -19.85
N THR A 211 22.63 1.51 -20.18
CA THR A 211 21.18 1.22 -20.22
C THR A 211 20.76 0.45 -18.97
N SER A 212 20.89 1.06 -17.77
CA SER A 212 20.48 0.43 -16.50
C SER A 212 19.31 1.11 -15.78
N SER A 213 18.50 1.91 -16.48
CA SER A 213 17.35 2.63 -15.90
C SER A 213 16.02 1.85 -15.88
N GLY A 214 15.95 0.66 -16.49
CA GLY A 214 14.70 -0.12 -16.62
C GLY A 214 14.32 -0.98 -15.40
N ALA A 215 15.28 -1.64 -14.75
CA ALA A 215 14.98 -2.67 -13.76
C ALA A 215 14.46 -2.15 -12.40
N SER A 216 14.59 -0.86 -12.09
CA SER A 216 14.15 -0.31 -10.79
C SER A 216 12.63 -0.24 -10.64
N VAL A 217 11.92 -0.01 -11.75
CA VAL A 217 10.47 0.22 -11.73
C VAL A 217 9.71 -1.10 -11.60
N GLU A 218 10.25 -2.20 -12.15
CA GLU A 218 9.59 -3.51 -12.14
C GLU A 218 9.52 -4.15 -10.74
N VAL A 219 10.56 -4.00 -9.91
CA VAL A 219 10.61 -4.62 -8.56
C VAL A 219 9.59 -3.99 -7.62
N MET A 220 9.46 -2.66 -7.63
CA MET A 220 8.47 -1.96 -6.79
C MET A 220 7.04 -2.34 -7.18
N GLY A 221 6.75 -2.44 -8.49
CA GLY A 221 5.46 -2.88 -8.99
C GLY A 221 5.10 -4.29 -8.53
N PHE A 222 6.05 -5.23 -8.61
CA PHE A 222 5.85 -6.60 -8.12
C PHE A 222 5.59 -6.66 -6.61
N PHE A 223 6.41 -5.98 -5.79
CA PHE A 223 6.25 -5.99 -4.33
C PHE A 223 4.90 -5.40 -3.92
N SER A 224 4.50 -4.29 -4.55
CA SER A 224 3.17 -3.70 -4.39
C SER A 224 2.07 -4.69 -4.79
N GLY A 225 2.20 -5.36 -5.93
CA GLY A 225 1.24 -6.36 -6.41
C GLY A 225 1.06 -7.53 -5.44
N VAL A 226 2.14 -8.06 -4.86
CA VAL A 226 2.08 -9.13 -3.85
C VAL A 226 1.35 -8.66 -2.58
N PHE A 227 1.68 -7.45 -2.09
CA PHE A 227 0.98 -6.86 -0.94
C PHE A 227 -0.53 -6.76 -1.20
N PHE A 228 -0.92 -6.14 -2.32
CA PHE A 228 -2.33 -5.94 -2.65
C PHE A 228 -3.07 -7.25 -2.95
N ALA A 229 -2.41 -8.24 -3.55
CA ALA A 229 -3.02 -9.56 -3.79
C ALA A 229 -3.42 -10.26 -2.48
N LEU A 230 -2.56 -10.20 -1.45
CA LEU A 230 -2.88 -10.74 -0.13
C LEU A 230 -3.92 -9.88 0.59
N PHE A 231 -3.70 -8.56 0.58
CA PHE A 231 -4.57 -7.60 1.26
C PHE A 231 -6.02 -7.71 0.78
N GLN A 232 -6.28 -7.75 -0.53
CA GLN A 232 -7.64 -7.69 -1.07
C GLN A 232 -8.53 -8.90 -0.72
N LEU A 233 -7.96 -9.99 -0.21
CA LEU A 233 -8.74 -11.10 0.35
C LEU A 233 -9.57 -10.69 1.57
N ASN A 234 -9.27 -9.53 2.18
CA ASN A 234 -9.91 -9.04 3.38
C ASN A 234 -11.44 -8.90 3.21
N SER A 235 -11.86 -8.33 2.09
CA SER A 235 -13.28 -8.08 1.77
C SER A 235 -14.07 -9.38 1.56
N ILE A 236 -13.40 -10.48 1.21
CA ILE A 236 -14.06 -11.78 1.04
C ILE A 236 -14.19 -12.43 2.42
N PHE A 237 -13.08 -12.57 3.13
CA PHE A 237 -13.02 -13.29 4.41
C PHE A 237 -13.89 -12.62 5.49
N GLY A 238 -13.76 -11.31 5.68
CA GLY A 238 -14.51 -10.60 6.73
C GLY A 238 -16.02 -10.67 6.53
N ASN A 239 -16.49 -10.58 5.29
CA ASN A 239 -17.91 -10.59 4.97
C ASN A 239 -18.53 -12.00 5.01
N ILE A 240 -17.78 -13.05 4.62
CA ILE A 240 -18.18 -14.45 4.86
C ILE A 240 -18.34 -14.69 6.37
N LEU A 241 -17.37 -14.24 7.15
CA LEU A 241 -17.37 -14.42 8.60
C LEU A 241 -18.59 -13.73 9.23
N ALA A 242 -18.82 -12.45 8.94
CA ALA A 242 -19.96 -11.73 9.49
C ALA A 242 -21.30 -12.32 9.05
N GLY A 243 -21.45 -12.66 7.77
CA GLY A 243 -22.67 -13.32 7.27
C GLY A 243 -22.95 -14.64 7.99
N SER A 244 -21.92 -15.46 8.17
CA SER A 244 -22.03 -16.76 8.85
C SER A 244 -22.36 -16.62 10.34
N LEU A 245 -21.71 -15.68 11.04
CA LEU A 245 -21.96 -15.44 12.48
C LEU A 245 -23.37 -14.90 12.73
N PHE A 246 -23.88 -14.01 11.87
CA PHE A 246 -25.27 -13.56 11.99
C PHE A 246 -26.27 -14.67 11.65
N SER A 247 -26.02 -15.49 10.64
CA SER A 247 -26.85 -16.67 10.35
C SER A 247 -26.86 -17.68 11.51
N ALA A 248 -25.79 -17.75 12.30
CA ALA A 248 -25.72 -18.56 13.52
C ALA A 248 -26.40 -17.91 14.74
N GLY A 249 -27.02 -16.74 14.59
CA GLY A 249 -27.78 -16.07 15.65
C GLY A 249 -26.92 -15.28 16.66
N LEU A 250 -25.66 -15.00 16.33
CA LEU A 250 -24.79 -14.22 17.23
C LEU A 250 -25.20 -12.76 17.29
N THR A 251 -24.98 -12.16 18.46
CA THR A 251 -25.24 -10.73 18.71
C THR A 251 -24.19 -9.84 18.06
N ASN A 252 -24.50 -8.55 17.90
CA ASN A 252 -23.57 -7.55 17.38
C ASN A 252 -22.26 -7.51 18.20
N PHE A 253 -22.38 -7.58 19.54
CA PHE A 253 -21.21 -7.60 20.42
C PHE A 253 -20.31 -8.81 20.14
N GLN A 254 -20.90 -10.00 20.01
CA GLN A 254 -20.15 -11.23 19.73
C GLN A 254 -19.44 -11.16 18.37
N LEU A 255 -20.10 -10.61 17.33
CA LEU A 255 -19.45 -10.38 16.04
C LEU A 255 -18.22 -9.49 16.19
N PHE A 256 -18.39 -8.29 16.75
CA PHE A 256 -17.30 -7.33 16.87
C PHE A 256 -16.18 -7.83 17.77
N PHE A 257 -16.50 -8.60 18.82
CA PHE A 257 -15.50 -9.25 19.66
C PHE A 257 -14.65 -10.26 18.87
N VAL A 258 -15.27 -11.12 18.05
CA VAL A 258 -14.54 -12.05 17.17
C VAL A 258 -13.68 -11.29 16.14
N LEU A 259 -14.22 -10.23 15.53
CA LEU A 259 -13.48 -9.39 14.59
C LEU A 259 -12.29 -8.68 15.29
N THR A 260 -12.44 -8.24 16.54
CA THR A 260 -11.33 -7.67 17.32
C THR A 260 -10.22 -8.70 17.56
N ILE A 261 -10.56 -9.96 17.88
CA ILE A 261 -9.55 -11.01 18.05
C ILE A 261 -8.76 -11.21 16.75
N ILE A 262 -9.45 -11.27 15.61
CA ILE A 262 -8.81 -11.40 14.29
C ILE A 262 -7.93 -10.19 13.98
N ALA A 263 -8.41 -8.98 14.26
CA ALA A 263 -7.65 -7.75 14.10
C ALA A 263 -6.38 -7.73 14.98
N LEU A 264 -6.47 -8.22 16.21
CA LEU A 264 -5.33 -8.33 17.14
C LEU A 264 -4.31 -9.35 16.64
N VAL A 265 -4.75 -10.50 16.12
CA VAL A 265 -3.84 -11.48 15.49
C VAL A 265 -3.06 -10.84 14.33
N GLY A 266 -3.76 -10.13 13.45
CA GLY A 266 -3.13 -9.38 12.35
C GLY A 266 -2.20 -8.25 12.83
N SER A 267 -2.54 -7.59 13.93
CA SER A 267 -1.71 -6.52 14.50
C SER A 267 -0.44 -7.08 15.15
N PHE A 268 -0.55 -8.19 15.89
CA PHE A 268 0.60 -8.83 16.53
C PHE A 268 1.52 -9.52 15.52
N SER A 269 1.01 -10.00 14.38
CA SER A 269 1.88 -10.55 13.32
C SER A 269 2.83 -9.50 12.72
N LEU A 270 2.53 -8.19 12.83
CA LEU A 270 3.47 -7.13 12.45
C LEU A 270 4.75 -7.11 13.30
N ILE A 271 4.74 -7.69 14.51
CA ILE A 271 5.94 -7.84 15.34
C ILE A 271 6.97 -8.75 14.65
N ALA A 272 6.53 -9.69 13.81
CA ALA A 272 7.42 -10.57 13.06
C ALA A 272 8.18 -9.85 11.93
N LEU A 273 7.83 -8.60 11.59
CA LEU A 273 8.56 -7.82 10.59
C LEU A 273 10.04 -7.69 10.96
N LEU A 274 10.90 -8.04 10.01
CA LEU A 274 12.34 -8.01 10.17
C LEU A 274 12.83 -6.57 9.98
N PRO A 275 13.69 -6.05 10.89
CA PRO A 275 14.21 -4.71 10.76
C PRO A 275 15.08 -4.59 9.50
N ILE A 276 14.87 -3.52 8.74
CA ILE A 276 15.68 -3.17 7.57
C ILE A 276 16.59 -2.00 7.96
N LYS A 277 17.91 -2.20 7.90
CA LYS A 277 18.89 -1.13 8.18
C LYS A 277 19.00 -0.19 6.99
N LYS A 278 19.22 1.11 7.27
CA LYS A 278 19.43 2.16 6.24
C LYS A 278 20.49 1.78 5.20
N SER A 279 21.60 1.19 5.65
CA SER A 279 22.69 0.70 4.81
C SER A 279 22.29 -0.41 3.81
N GLU A 280 21.19 -1.13 4.04
CA GLU A 280 20.76 -2.24 3.17
C GLU A 280 19.97 -1.77 1.94
N TYR A 281 19.40 -0.55 1.99
CA TYR A 281 18.63 0.02 0.88
C TYR A 281 19.17 1.35 0.35
N GLU A 282 20.07 2.02 1.06
CA GLU A 282 20.74 3.25 0.64
C GLU A 282 22.19 3.06 0.18
N LYS A 283 22.60 1.87 -0.28
CA LYS A 283 23.90 1.75 -0.97
C LYS A 283 23.86 2.65 -2.22
N LYS A 284 24.31 3.89 -2.06
CA LYS A 284 24.59 4.81 -3.15
C LYS A 284 25.56 4.09 -4.08
N LEU A 285 25.26 4.20 -5.37
CA LEU A 285 26.25 3.98 -6.41
C LEU A 285 27.31 5.08 -6.21
N SER A 286 28.31 4.82 -5.38
CA SER A 286 29.49 5.68 -5.27
C SER A 286 30.31 5.46 -6.55
N GLN A 287 29.99 6.21 -7.59
CA GLN A 287 30.91 6.52 -8.67
C GLN A 287 30.89 8.02 -8.88
N SER A 288 31.72 8.70 -8.09
CA SER A 288 32.54 9.88 -8.40
C SER A 288 32.85 10.56 -7.07
N GLY A 289 34.14 10.82 -6.86
CA GLY A 289 34.77 11.15 -5.59
C GLY A 289 34.02 12.18 -4.75
N ASP A 290 34.05 11.90 -3.45
CA ASP A 290 34.22 12.86 -2.36
C ASP A 290 34.70 12.01 -1.18
N GLU A 291 36.03 11.81 -1.12
CA GLU A 291 36.70 11.42 0.11
C GLU A 291 36.61 12.63 1.05
N GLU A 292 35.55 12.70 1.85
CA GLU A 292 35.52 13.62 2.99
C GLU A 292 35.81 12.84 4.28
N ASP A 293 37.01 13.12 4.79
CA ASP A 293 37.43 13.13 6.18
C ASP A 293 37.39 11.82 6.97
N LEU A 294 38.40 10.98 6.70
CA LEU A 294 39.05 10.21 7.76
C LEU A 294 39.99 11.15 8.54
N GLN A 295 39.42 11.99 9.41
CA GLN A 295 40.22 12.61 10.45
C GLN A 295 40.58 11.56 11.50
N GLN A 296 41.89 11.37 11.62
CA GLN A 296 42.57 10.54 12.57
C GLN A 296 42.40 11.19 13.95
N ASP A 297 41.45 10.71 14.76
CA ASP A 297 41.29 11.11 16.15
C ASP A 297 42.55 10.66 16.94
N ASN A 298 43.47 11.60 17.12
CA ASN A 298 44.48 11.52 18.18
C ASN A 298 43.74 11.43 19.52
N ILE A 299 43.96 10.33 20.24
CA ILE A 299 43.36 10.07 21.55
C ILE A 299 43.95 11.05 22.56
N HIS A 300 43.31 12.20 22.72
CA HIS A 300 43.37 12.95 23.96
C HIS A 300 42.40 12.27 24.94
N ILE A 301 42.93 11.71 26.02
CA ILE A 301 42.13 11.09 27.09
C ILE A 301 41.39 12.21 27.82
N ASP A 302 40.17 12.52 27.36
CA ASP A 302 39.25 13.45 28.02
C ASP A 302 38.34 12.66 29.00
N THR A 303 38.51 12.96 30.28
CA THR A 303 37.93 12.30 31.47
C THR A 303 36.45 12.59 31.67
N ARG A 304 35.65 12.66 30.59
CA ARG A 304 34.20 12.90 30.70
C ARG A 304 33.42 11.61 30.99
N SER A 305 32.52 11.69 31.97
CA SER A 305 31.73 10.55 32.45
C SER A 305 30.90 9.93 31.32
N PHE A 306 30.80 8.59 31.31
CA PHE A 306 29.97 7.83 30.36
C PHE A 306 28.53 8.36 30.27
N THR A 307 28.02 8.85 31.40
CA THR A 307 26.70 9.48 31.55
C THR A 307 26.57 10.79 30.75
N GLU A 308 27.62 11.62 30.72
CA GLU A 308 27.63 12.84 29.87
C GLU A 308 27.73 12.51 28.39
N ARG A 309 28.45 11.46 28.01
CA ARG A 309 28.50 11.01 26.60
C ARG A 309 27.13 10.53 26.12
N ILE A 310 26.43 9.74 26.93
CA ILE A 310 25.06 9.30 26.62
C ILE A 310 24.10 10.49 26.63
N SER A 311 24.17 11.35 27.63
CA SER A 311 23.31 12.55 27.74
C SER A 311 23.49 13.48 26.55
N ASN A 312 24.73 13.80 26.15
CA ASN A 312 25.00 14.65 24.99
C ASN A 312 24.63 13.98 23.67
N LYS A 313 24.79 12.67 23.54
CA LYS A 313 24.35 11.93 22.34
C LYS A 313 22.83 11.88 22.24
N ILE A 314 22.12 11.69 23.35
CA ILE A 314 20.65 11.77 23.42
C ILE A 314 20.21 13.20 23.13
N LYS A 315 20.83 14.21 23.74
CA LYS A 315 20.48 15.63 23.59
C LYS A 315 20.71 16.09 22.16
N ASN A 316 21.87 15.81 21.56
CA ASN A 316 22.14 16.15 20.15
C ASN A 316 21.27 15.36 19.17
N TYR A 317 20.95 14.09 19.45
CA TYR A 317 19.96 13.34 18.68
C TYR A 317 18.56 13.95 18.78
N PHE A 318 18.16 14.42 19.96
CA PHE A 318 16.87 15.06 20.20
C PHE A 318 16.76 16.50 19.69
N THR A 319 17.85 17.27 19.58
CA THR A 319 17.78 18.66 19.11
C THR A 319 18.11 18.81 17.63
N GLN A 320 19.19 18.19 17.12
CA GLN A 320 19.57 18.35 15.71
C GLN A 320 18.74 17.47 14.76
N GLU A 321 18.53 16.20 15.09
CA GLU A 321 17.76 15.29 14.22
C GLU A 321 16.26 15.66 14.27
N LEU A 322 15.73 16.03 15.43
CA LEU A 322 14.34 16.50 15.57
C LEU A 322 14.11 17.84 14.88
N ALA A 323 15.05 18.79 14.95
CA ALA A 323 14.93 20.06 14.23
C ALA A 323 15.02 19.86 12.71
N LYS A 324 15.89 18.95 12.24
CA LYS A 324 15.97 18.55 10.84
C LYS A 324 14.70 17.86 10.37
N GLN A 325 14.18 16.90 11.14
CA GLN A 325 12.91 16.22 10.87
C GLN A 325 11.73 17.21 10.89
N ALA A 326 11.70 18.17 11.81
CA ALA A 326 10.68 19.21 11.87
C ALA A 326 10.76 20.14 10.64
N LYS A 327 11.97 20.48 10.18
CA LYS A 327 12.17 21.27 8.96
C LYS A 327 11.76 20.50 7.70
N ASP A 328 12.12 19.22 7.61
CA ASP A 328 11.71 18.33 6.52
C ASP A 328 10.19 18.12 6.54
N PHE A 329 9.58 17.99 7.72
CA PHE A 329 8.14 17.94 7.92
C PHE A 329 7.45 19.21 7.42
N ILE A 330 7.86 20.39 7.88
CA ILE A 330 7.27 21.66 7.45
C ILE A 330 7.45 21.84 5.94
N SER A 331 8.59 21.42 5.39
CA SER A 331 8.82 21.41 3.94
C SER A 331 7.85 20.49 3.21
N LEU A 332 7.67 19.24 3.66
CA LEU A 332 6.74 18.28 3.07
C LEU A 332 5.29 18.73 3.19
N LEU A 333 4.89 19.26 4.35
CA LEU A 333 3.54 19.80 4.59
C LEU A 333 3.27 21.01 3.69
N LYS A 334 4.23 21.93 3.58
CA LYS A 334 4.15 23.06 2.66
C LYS A 334 4.05 22.58 1.22
N GLN A 335 4.83 21.58 0.81
CA GLN A 335 4.79 21.04 -0.55
C GLN A 335 3.48 20.31 -0.84
N ALA A 336 2.98 19.46 0.05
CA ALA A 336 1.68 18.80 -0.09
C ALA A 336 0.53 19.81 -0.20
N PHE A 337 0.55 20.86 0.64
CA PHE A 337 -0.42 21.94 0.56
C PHE A 337 -0.31 22.71 -0.76
N LEU A 338 0.90 23.05 -1.22
CA LEU A 338 1.11 23.70 -2.52
C LEU A 338 0.66 22.82 -3.69
N VAL A 339 0.91 21.51 -3.62
CA VAL A 339 0.48 20.54 -4.64
C VAL A 339 -1.04 20.44 -4.68
N LEU A 340 -1.72 20.47 -3.53
CA LEU A 340 -3.19 20.47 -3.45
C LEU A 340 -3.82 21.60 -4.28
N PHE A 341 -3.21 22.78 -4.28
CA PHE A 341 -3.66 23.95 -5.05
C PHE A 341 -3.02 24.07 -6.45
N SER A 342 -2.24 23.09 -6.88
CA SER A 342 -1.70 23.09 -8.24
C SER A 342 -2.80 22.84 -9.27
N LYS A 343 -2.70 23.46 -10.45
CA LYS A 343 -3.71 23.32 -11.53
C LYS A 343 -4.02 21.85 -11.87
N LYS A 344 -2.98 20.99 -11.86
CA LYS A 344 -3.10 19.54 -12.09
C LYS A 344 -3.94 18.88 -11.00
N MET A 345 -3.60 19.15 -9.74
CA MET A 345 -4.28 18.53 -8.61
C MET A 345 -5.69 19.04 -8.40
N LEU A 346 -6.00 20.30 -8.71
CA LEU A 346 -7.36 20.84 -8.58
C LEU A 346 -8.36 20.10 -9.46
N VAL A 347 -8.00 19.82 -10.72
CA VAL A 347 -8.84 19.01 -11.61
C VAL A 347 -8.85 17.54 -11.16
N PHE A 348 -7.70 17.01 -10.74
CA PHE A 348 -7.61 15.65 -10.19
C PHE A 348 -8.43 15.47 -8.90
N SER A 349 -8.61 16.54 -8.12
CA SER A 349 -9.37 16.53 -6.87
C SER A 349 -10.85 16.26 -7.10
N ILE A 350 -11.39 16.60 -8.28
CA ILE A 350 -12.77 16.25 -8.65
C ILE A 350 -12.90 14.73 -8.83
N ILE A 351 -11.92 14.09 -9.47
CA ILE A 351 -11.86 12.62 -9.60
C ILE A 351 -11.74 11.96 -8.22
N SER A 352 -10.86 12.53 -7.39
CA SER A 352 -10.60 12.08 -6.02
C SER A 352 -11.85 12.19 -5.15
N PHE A 353 -12.61 13.27 -5.32
CA PHE A 353 -13.88 13.50 -4.66
C PHE A 353 -14.90 12.44 -5.06
N TYR A 354 -15.11 12.17 -6.35
CA TYR A 354 -16.02 11.09 -6.76
C TYR A 354 -15.62 9.75 -6.13
N SER A 355 -14.34 9.38 -6.17
CA SER A 355 -13.85 8.14 -5.56
C SER A 355 -14.17 8.04 -4.07
N GLY A 356 -13.91 9.10 -3.30
CA GLY A 356 -14.18 9.13 -1.86
C GLY A 356 -15.68 9.11 -1.52
N PHE A 357 -16.47 9.94 -2.22
CA PHE A 357 -17.91 10.02 -2.02
C PHE A 357 -18.59 8.69 -2.38
N SER A 358 -18.20 8.10 -3.51
CA SER A 358 -18.65 6.79 -3.96
C SER A 358 -18.37 5.72 -2.90
N ASN A 359 -17.13 5.61 -2.40
CA ASN A 359 -16.79 4.67 -1.33
C ASN A 359 -17.71 4.80 -0.10
N SER A 360 -18.03 6.03 0.34
CA SER A 360 -18.93 6.24 1.48
C SER A 360 -20.39 5.86 1.20
N TYR A 361 -20.86 6.01 -0.04
CA TYR A 361 -22.21 5.60 -0.42
C TYR A 361 -22.35 4.07 -0.33
N PHE A 362 -21.39 3.32 -0.88
CA PHE A 362 -21.49 1.85 -0.95
C PHE A 362 -21.12 1.15 0.37
N THR A 363 -20.26 1.75 1.18
CA THR A 363 -19.90 1.21 2.48
C THR A 363 -20.70 1.81 3.64
N GLY A 364 -21.55 2.81 3.39
CA GLY A 364 -22.31 3.52 4.42
C GLY A 364 -23.80 3.62 4.13
N SER A 365 -24.18 4.25 3.02
CA SER A 365 -25.58 4.56 2.69
C SER A 365 -26.38 3.37 2.15
N LEU A 366 -25.74 2.47 1.42
CA LEU A 366 -26.37 1.29 0.84
C LEU A 366 -26.52 0.09 1.79
N PRO A 367 -25.58 -0.22 2.70
CA PRO A 367 -25.69 -1.33 3.64
C PRO A 367 -27.00 -1.38 4.45
N PRO A 368 -27.53 -0.25 4.98
CA PRO A 368 -28.80 -0.24 5.69
C PRO A 368 -29.98 -0.69 4.81
N ILE A 369 -29.94 -0.41 3.51
CA ILE A 369 -30.99 -0.82 2.55
C ILE A 369 -30.92 -2.32 2.27
N ILE A 370 -29.73 -2.91 2.23
CA ILE A 370 -29.58 -4.36 2.06
C ILE A 370 -30.13 -5.07 3.30
N GLY A 371 -29.77 -4.57 4.48
CA GLY A 371 -30.17 -5.11 5.78
C GLY A 371 -29.14 -6.10 6.34
N ARG A 372 -29.10 -6.20 7.67
CA ARG A 372 -28.06 -6.91 8.42
C ARG A 372 -27.82 -8.35 7.94
N ASP A 373 -28.88 -9.13 7.78
CA ASP A 373 -28.76 -10.59 7.60
C ASP A 373 -28.19 -10.97 6.22
N MET A 374 -28.43 -10.14 5.20
CA MET A 374 -27.97 -10.39 3.84
C MET A 374 -26.74 -9.58 3.43
N LEU A 375 -26.35 -8.59 4.24
CA LEU A 375 -25.24 -7.68 3.94
C LEU A 375 -23.93 -8.43 3.75
N GLY A 376 -23.59 -9.35 4.65
CA GLY A 376 -22.36 -10.13 4.57
C GLY A 376 -22.27 -10.92 3.26
N TRP A 377 -23.35 -11.61 2.90
CA TRP A 377 -23.42 -12.40 1.67
C TRP A 377 -23.27 -11.54 0.41
N VAL A 378 -24.01 -10.43 0.35
CA VAL A 378 -24.00 -9.50 -0.79
C VAL A 378 -22.61 -8.87 -0.99
N MET A 379 -21.91 -8.54 0.10
CA MET A 379 -20.58 -7.94 0.05
C MET A 379 -19.44 -8.88 -0.37
N ILE A 380 -19.67 -10.21 -0.37
CA ILE A 380 -18.67 -11.16 -0.90
C ILE A 380 -18.42 -10.89 -2.39
N LEU A 381 -19.47 -10.61 -3.17
CA LEU A 381 -19.32 -10.29 -4.58
C LEU A 381 -18.60 -8.96 -4.81
N PHE A 382 -18.76 -7.99 -3.92
CA PHE A 382 -17.95 -6.77 -3.95
C PHE A 382 -16.45 -7.12 -3.83
N GLY A 383 -16.08 -7.94 -2.84
CA GLY A 383 -14.68 -8.38 -2.66
C GLY A 383 -14.13 -9.21 -3.83
N LEU A 384 -14.89 -10.19 -4.33
CA LEU A 384 -14.48 -11.02 -5.48
C LEU A 384 -14.28 -10.19 -6.75
N SER A 385 -15.19 -9.25 -7.01
CA SER A 385 -15.09 -8.35 -8.15
C SER A 385 -13.96 -7.33 -7.99
N GLN A 386 -13.61 -6.93 -6.77
CA GLN A 386 -12.45 -6.09 -6.55
C GLN A 386 -11.15 -6.82 -6.90
N VAL A 387 -11.00 -8.07 -6.46
CA VAL A 387 -9.81 -8.88 -6.78
C VAL A 387 -9.70 -9.11 -8.29
N SER A 388 -10.77 -9.54 -8.94
CA SER A 388 -10.77 -9.77 -10.39
C SER A 388 -10.56 -8.47 -11.17
N GLY A 389 -11.21 -7.38 -10.76
CA GLY A 389 -11.07 -6.06 -11.34
C GLY A 389 -9.67 -5.49 -11.22
N ALA A 390 -9.01 -5.67 -10.08
CA ALA A 390 -7.63 -5.23 -9.89
C ALA A 390 -6.66 -5.96 -10.83
N LEU A 391 -6.84 -7.26 -11.03
CA LEU A 391 -6.02 -8.06 -11.96
C LEU A 391 -6.24 -7.66 -13.43
N ILE A 392 -7.51 -7.49 -13.83
CA ILE A 392 -7.85 -7.11 -15.21
C ILE A 392 -7.38 -5.69 -15.51
N SER A 393 -7.74 -4.72 -14.67
CA SER A 393 -7.34 -3.32 -14.85
C SER A 393 -5.82 -3.17 -14.81
N GLY A 394 -5.12 -3.84 -13.89
CA GLY A 394 -3.65 -3.81 -13.82
C GLY A 394 -3.00 -4.21 -15.15
N LYS A 395 -3.39 -5.37 -15.70
CA LYS A 395 -2.92 -5.78 -17.03
C LYS A 395 -3.33 -4.77 -18.12
N MET A 396 -4.52 -4.21 -18.04
CA MET A 396 -5.01 -3.26 -19.03
C MET A 396 -4.21 -1.96 -19.03
N LEU A 397 -3.80 -1.46 -17.86
CA LEU A 397 -2.87 -0.33 -17.72
C LEU A 397 -1.54 -0.62 -18.41
N ASP A 398 -1.02 -1.84 -18.30
CA ASP A 398 0.27 -2.23 -18.87
C ASP A 398 0.23 -2.39 -20.40
N TYR A 399 -0.82 -3.05 -20.92
CA TYR A 399 -0.92 -3.39 -22.35
C TYR A 399 -1.58 -2.30 -23.19
N ILE A 400 -2.74 -1.78 -22.75
CA ILE A 400 -3.61 -0.92 -23.56
C ILE A 400 -3.38 0.56 -23.24
N GLY A 401 -3.11 0.87 -21.96
CA GLY A 401 -2.84 2.23 -21.50
C GLY A 401 -3.83 2.71 -20.44
N ARG A 402 -3.45 3.81 -19.79
CA ARG A 402 -4.14 4.40 -18.63
C ARG A 402 -5.46 5.06 -19.03
N ARG A 403 -5.54 5.65 -20.23
CA ARG A 403 -6.76 6.32 -20.71
C ARG A 403 -7.90 5.34 -20.89
N ILE A 404 -7.66 4.22 -21.57
CA ILE A 404 -8.68 3.19 -21.79
C ILE A 404 -9.10 2.58 -20.45
N SER A 405 -8.15 2.36 -19.54
CA SER A 405 -8.47 1.91 -18.17
C SER A 405 -9.41 2.84 -17.43
N MET A 406 -9.17 4.15 -17.49
CA MET A 406 -10.07 5.13 -16.87
C MET A 406 -11.45 5.16 -17.56
N LEU A 407 -11.51 5.11 -18.90
CA LEU A 407 -12.78 5.09 -19.63
C LEU A 407 -13.62 3.84 -19.32
N SER A 408 -12.99 2.68 -19.19
CA SER A 408 -13.67 1.47 -18.73
C SER A 408 -14.19 1.62 -17.30
N ALA A 409 -13.42 2.24 -16.39
CA ALA A 409 -13.90 2.55 -15.04
C ALA A 409 -15.17 3.41 -15.09
N MET A 410 -15.16 4.48 -15.90
CA MET A 410 -16.30 5.40 -16.07
C MET A 410 -17.53 4.67 -16.60
N PHE A 411 -17.36 3.79 -17.59
CA PHE A 411 -18.46 3.00 -18.15
C PHE A 411 -19.08 2.07 -17.11
N ILE A 412 -18.26 1.30 -16.38
CA ILE A 412 -18.76 0.36 -15.37
C ILE A 412 -19.43 1.12 -14.21
N HIS A 413 -18.86 2.26 -13.78
CA HIS A 413 -19.49 3.13 -12.76
C HIS A 413 -20.83 3.71 -13.24
N CYS A 414 -20.96 4.09 -14.51
CA CYS A 414 -22.22 4.56 -15.06
C CYS A 414 -23.32 3.51 -14.90
N VAL A 415 -23.02 2.26 -15.25
CA VAL A 415 -23.94 1.12 -15.10
C VAL A 415 -24.25 0.87 -13.62
N ALA A 416 -23.24 0.80 -12.76
CA ALA A 416 -23.41 0.55 -11.33
C ALA A 416 -24.25 1.65 -10.64
N VAL A 417 -23.97 2.93 -10.90
CA VAL A 417 -24.74 4.05 -10.34
C VAL A 417 -26.19 4.02 -10.84
N SER A 418 -26.40 3.76 -12.13
CA SER A 418 -27.74 3.67 -12.72
C SER A 418 -28.57 2.53 -12.13
N LEU A 419 -27.95 1.34 -11.99
CA LEU A 419 -28.57 0.19 -11.34
C LEU A 419 -28.85 0.49 -9.87
N SER A 420 -27.98 1.27 -9.23
CA SER A 420 -28.17 1.61 -7.82
C SER A 420 -29.45 2.40 -7.54
N THR A 421 -29.96 3.15 -8.52
CA THR A 421 -31.21 3.93 -8.40
C THR A 421 -32.43 3.03 -8.29
N GLN A 422 -32.40 1.88 -8.97
CA GLN A 422 -33.46 0.90 -8.89
C GLN A 422 -33.60 0.32 -7.48
N PHE A 423 -32.50 0.12 -6.73
CA PHE A 423 -32.57 -0.30 -5.32
C PHE A 423 -33.22 0.72 -4.43
N VAL A 424 -32.83 1.98 -4.57
CA VAL A 424 -33.32 3.02 -3.67
C VAL A 424 -34.81 3.23 -3.91
N TYR A 425 -35.26 3.12 -5.15
CA TYR A 425 -36.68 3.21 -5.48
C TYR A 425 -37.45 1.95 -5.03
N TRP A 426 -37.06 0.76 -5.51
CA TRP A 426 -37.80 -0.48 -5.22
C TRP A 426 -37.64 -0.99 -3.78
N GLY A 427 -36.45 -0.83 -3.20
CA GLY A 427 -36.18 -1.22 -1.82
C GLY A 427 -36.97 -0.39 -0.80
N ASN A 428 -37.13 0.92 -1.04
CA ASN A 428 -37.96 1.77 -0.19
C ASN A 428 -39.45 1.50 -0.41
N SER A 429 -39.91 1.31 -1.64
CA SER A 429 -41.30 0.95 -1.92
C SER A 429 -41.71 -0.33 -1.20
N PHE A 430 -40.88 -1.39 -1.27
CA PHE A 430 -41.17 -2.65 -0.60
C PHE A 430 -41.12 -2.53 0.94
N SER A 431 -40.18 -1.76 1.47
CA SER A 431 -40.09 -1.53 2.93
C SER A 431 -41.31 -0.77 3.46
N ASN A 432 -41.83 0.20 2.70
CA ASN A 432 -43.03 0.94 3.05
C ASN A 432 -44.30 0.08 2.93
N GLU A 433 -44.38 -0.79 1.92
CA GLU A 433 -45.49 -1.72 1.71
C GLU A 433 -45.58 -2.77 2.84
N ILE A 434 -44.44 -3.27 3.33
CA ILE A 434 -44.40 -4.11 4.53
C ILE A 434 -44.92 -3.33 5.74
N ALA A 435 -44.47 -2.09 5.95
CA ALA A 435 -44.86 -1.29 7.10
C ALA A 435 -46.37 -0.94 7.10
N SER A 436 -46.98 -0.75 5.93
CA SER A 436 -48.44 -0.54 5.83
C SER A 436 -49.26 -1.80 6.09
N ASN A 437 -48.70 -2.98 5.79
CA ASN A 437 -49.38 -4.27 5.98
C ASN A 437 -49.15 -4.86 7.39
N GLN A 438 -48.25 -4.28 8.20
CA GLN A 438 -47.95 -4.71 9.57
C GLN A 438 -49.08 -4.45 10.59
N GLY A 439 -50.24 -3.92 10.17
CA GLY A 439 -51.47 -3.93 10.97
C GLY A 439 -52.08 -5.32 11.17
N GLU A 440 -51.74 -6.31 10.34
CA GLU A 440 -52.25 -7.69 10.44
C GLU A 440 -51.11 -8.71 10.22
N GLN A 441 -50.82 -9.50 11.26
CA GLN A 441 -50.04 -10.75 11.24
C GLN A 441 -48.50 -10.66 11.07
N THR A 442 -47.81 -11.17 12.10
CA THR A 442 -46.35 -11.20 12.27
C THR A 442 -45.71 -12.37 11.52
N TYR A 443 -45.53 -12.24 10.20
CA TYR A 443 -44.57 -13.05 9.45
C TYR A 443 -43.47 -12.12 8.91
N ALA A 444 -42.21 -12.50 9.12
CA ALA A 444 -41.06 -11.78 8.57
C ALA A 444 -41.11 -11.87 7.03
N LEU A 445 -41.76 -10.90 6.39
CA LEU A 445 -41.89 -10.87 4.93
C LEU A 445 -40.50 -10.56 4.33
N GLN A 446 -39.80 -11.63 3.96
CA GLN A 446 -38.49 -11.57 3.33
C GLN A 446 -38.60 -10.81 2.01
N LYS A 447 -37.66 -9.89 1.76
CA LYS A 447 -37.56 -9.18 0.47
C LYS A 447 -37.59 -10.17 -0.70
N PRO A 448 -38.23 -9.83 -1.84
CA PRO A 448 -38.35 -10.75 -2.96
C PRO A 448 -36.96 -11.14 -3.48
N ALA A 449 -36.80 -12.41 -3.89
CA ALA A 449 -35.53 -12.94 -4.36
C ALA A 449 -34.90 -12.10 -5.50
N ALA A 450 -35.73 -11.51 -6.36
CA ALA A 450 -35.31 -10.61 -7.43
C ALA A 450 -34.57 -9.36 -6.92
N LEU A 451 -34.97 -8.81 -5.76
CA LEU A 451 -34.30 -7.64 -5.16
C LEU A 451 -32.92 -8.01 -4.62
N TYR A 452 -32.77 -9.22 -4.04
CA TYR A 452 -31.45 -9.71 -3.61
C TYR A 452 -30.51 -9.97 -4.78
N LEU A 453 -31.00 -10.59 -5.86
CA LEU A 453 -30.21 -10.79 -7.08
C LEU A 453 -29.67 -9.45 -7.60
N LEU A 454 -30.51 -8.43 -7.60
CA LEU A 454 -30.11 -7.09 -8.02
C LEU A 454 -29.00 -6.55 -7.08
N PHE A 455 -29.10 -6.71 -5.75
CA PHE A 455 -28.05 -6.28 -4.82
C PHE A 455 -26.70 -6.97 -5.09
N PHE A 456 -26.73 -8.28 -5.34
CA PHE A 456 -25.54 -9.06 -5.71
C PHE A 456 -24.89 -8.51 -6.98
N VAL A 457 -25.67 -8.32 -8.05
CA VAL A 457 -25.18 -7.80 -9.33
C VAL A 457 -24.55 -6.42 -9.16
N ASN A 458 -25.20 -5.53 -8.40
CA ASN A 458 -24.66 -4.19 -8.20
C ASN A 458 -23.41 -4.15 -7.34
N MET A 459 -23.30 -4.98 -6.30
CA MET A 459 -22.06 -5.09 -5.53
C MET A 459 -20.91 -5.61 -6.38
N ALA A 460 -21.19 -6.58 -7.26
CA ALA A 460 -20.20 -7.09 -8.20
C ALA A 460 -19.72 -6.00 -9.17
N LEU A 461 -20.65 -5.26 -9.79
CA LEU A 461 -20.31 -4.16 -10.70
C LEU A 461 -19.54 -3.06 -9.99
N PHE A 462 -19.94 -2.70 -8.77
CA PHE A 462 -19.29 -1.64 -8.03
C PHE A 462 -17.88 -2.03 -7.56
N GLY A 463 -17.68 -3.26 -7.09
CA GLY A 463 -16.34 -3.76 -6.74
C GLY A 463 -15.39 -3.78 -7.94
N LEU A 464 -15.91 -4.15 -9.11
CA LEU A 464 -15.19 -4.09 -10.37
C LEU A 464 -14.83 -2.64 -10.73
N ALA A 465 -15.81 -1.74 -10.67
CA ALA A 465 -15.67 -0.33 -11.00
C ALA A 465 -14.63 0.37 -10.10
N ASP A 466 -14.73 0.16 -8.78
CA ASP A 466 -13.82 0.72 -7.78
C ASP A 466 -12.37 0.28 -8.02
N SER A 467 -12.15 -0.98 -8.40
CA SER A 467 -10.80 -1.48 -8.69
C SER A 467 -10.21 -0.87 -9.97
N PHE A 468 -11.03 -0.71 -11.01
CA PHE A 468 -10.61 -0.03 -12.24
C PHE A 468 -10.29 1.45 -11.96
N LEU A 469 -11.15 2.15 -11.23
CA LEU A 469 -10.94 3.55 -10.86
C LEU A 469 -9.67 3.71 -10.03
N THR A 470 -9.52 2.90 -8.99
CA THR A 470 -8.38 2.92 -8.09
C THR A 470 -7.08 2.69 -8.85
N ASN A 471 -6.96 1.59 -9.61
CA ASN A 471 -5.76 1.31 -10.38
C ASN A 471 -5.46 2.38 -11.43
N SER A 472 -6.49 2.97 -12.05
CA SER A 472 -6.32 4.07 -13.01
C SER A 472 -5.80 5.34 -12.31
N ILE A 473 -6.31 5.69 -11.13
CA ILE A 473 -5.82 6.81 -10.33
C ILE A 473 -4.34 6.63 -9.97
N TYR A 474 -3.99 5.47 -9.39
CA TYR A 474 -2.60 5.17 -9.02
C TYR A 474 -1.69 5.16 -10.24
N GLY A 475 -2.17 4.63 -11.36
CA GLY A 475 -1.46 4.67 -12.62
C GLY A 475 -1.18 6.09 -13.10
N ILE A 476 -2.19 6.96 -13.14
CA ILE A 476 -2.04 8.34 -13.63
C ILE A 476 -1.13 9.16 -12.72
N LEU A 477 -1.35 9.13 -11.41
CA LEU A 477 -0.54 9.87 -10.44
C LEU A 477 0.92 9.37 -10.40
N GLY A 478 1.11 8.06 -10.52
CA GLY A 478 2.43 7.43 -10.60
C GLY A 478 3.11 7.58 -11.96
N SER A 479 2.40 8.11 -12.97
CA SER A 479 2.95 8.28 -14.31
C SER A 479 4.00 9.40 -14.32
N PRO A 480 5.20 9.16 -14.88
CA PRO A 480 6.24 10.19 -14.99
C PRO A 480 5.80 11.39 -15.86
N ASN A 481 4.75 11.21 -16.68
CA ASN A 481 4.19 12.26 -17.52
C ASN A 481 3.35 13.27 -16.72
N TYR A 482 2.69 12.83 -15.66
CA TYR A 482 1.73 13.65 -14.93
C TYR A 482 2.44 14.45 -13.82
N TYR A 483 3.14 13.76 -12.91
CA TYR A 483 4.03 14.37 -11.93
C TYR A 483 5.48 13.90 -12.11
N LYS A 484 6.43 14.84 -12.03
CA LYS A 484 7.86 14.50 -11.96
C LYS A 484 8.09 13.68 -10.68
N LYS A 485 9.00 12.69 -10.72
CA LYS A 485 9.31 11.77 -9.59
C LYS A 485 9.46 12.46 -8.22
N LYS A 486 9.94 13.71 -8.20
CA LYS A 486 10.12 14.50 -6.97
C LYS A 486 8.82 14.90 -6.29
N ASN A 487 7.72 15.09 -7.03
CA ASN A 487 6.44 15.59 -6.50
C ASN A 487 5.35 14.50 -6.45
N THR A 488 5.69 13.26 -6.80
CA THR A 488 4.73 12.15 -6.90
C THR A 488 4.19 11.76 -5.52
N ALA A 489 5.03 11.75 -4.48
CA ALA A 489 4.61 11.38 -3.13
C ALA A 489 3.63 12.40 -2.54
N GLU A 490 3.89 13.69 -2.76
CA GLU A 490 3.04 14.81 -2.34
C GLU A 490 1.69 14.78 -3.07
N ALA A 491 1.69 14.43 -4.37
CA ALA A 491 0.46 14.26 -5.13
C ALA A 491 -0.39 13.08 -4.61
N PHE A 492 0.24 11.96 -4.24
CA PHE A 492 -0.45 10.84 -3.59
C PHE A 492 -1.03 11.22 -2.22
N ALA A 493 -0.29 12.00 -1.42
CA ALA A 493 -0.78 12.51 -0.14
C ALA A 493 -1.98 13.44 -0.32
N ALA A 494 -1.91 14.39 -1.26
CA ALA A 494 -3.00 15.28 -1.60
C ALA A 494 -4.23 14.51 -2.11
N PHE A 495 -4.02 13.48 -2.95
CA PHE A 495 -5.09 12.59 -3.41
C PHE A 495 -5.78 11.91 -2.23
N LYS A 496 -5.00 11.29 -1.33
CA LYS A 496 -5.54 10.58 -0.18
C LYS A 496 -6.27 11.50 0.80
N MET A 497 -5.78 12.72 1.00
CA MET A 497 -6.46 13.73 1.79
C MET A 497 -7.83 14.08 1.18
N THR A 498 -7.88 14.43 -0.10
CA THR A 498 -9.13 14.78 -0.80
C THR A 498 -10.12 13.60 -0.83
N GLN A 499 -9.63 12.39 -1.12
CA GLN A 499 -10.43 11.16 -1.14
C GLN A 499 -11.06 10.90 0.24
N SER A 500 -10.26 10.98 1.32
CA SER A 500 -10.74 10.72 2.68
C SER A 500 -11.72 11.78 3.17
N LEU A 501 -11.43 13.06 2.89
CA LEU A 501 -12.33 14.16 3.22
C LEU A 501 -13.67 14.01 2.49
N SER A 502 -13.65 13.58 1.23
CA SER A 502 -14.86 13.31 0.47
C SER A 502 -15.67 12.15 1.04
N SER A 503 -15.02 11.05 1.48
CA SER A 503 -15.71 10.00 2.22
C SER A 503 -16.34 10.53 3.52
N ALA A 504 -15.64 11.38 4.26
CA ALA A 504 -16.17 12.01 5.48
C ALA A 504 -17.44 12.84 5.21
N ILE A 505 -17.43 13.61 4.11
CA ILE A 505 -18.60 14.38 3.64
C ILE A 505 -19.74 13.44 3.27
N GLY A 506 -19.48 12.35 2.55
CA GLY A 506 -20.54 11.42 2.17
C GLY A 506 -21.15 10.68 3.37
N PHE A 507 -20.36 10.29 4.38
CA PHE A 507 -20.90 9.78 5.64
C PHE A 507 -21.69 10.84 6.41
N PHE A 508 -21.21 12.09 6.41
CA PHE A 508 -21.94 13.21 7.02
C PHE A 508 -23.29 13.45 6.34
N CYS A 509 -23.34 13.41 5.01
CA CYS A 509 -24.59 13.45 4.25
C CYS A 509 -25.54 12.32 4.67
N GLY A 510 -25.03 11.13 4.98
CA GLY A 510 -25.81 10.00 5.51
C GLY A 510 -26.54 10.25 6.83
N ILE A 511 -26.16 11.28 7.59
CA ILE A 511 -26.81 11.64 8.86
C ILE A 511 -28.15 12.35 8.61
N TYR A 512 -28.17 13.28 7.65
CA TYR A 512 -29.27 14.24 7.48
C TYR A 512 -30.03 14.09 6.16
N LEU A 513 -29.41 13.51 5.14
CA LEU A 513 -29.99 13.43 3.80
C LEU A 513 -30.60 12.06 3.56
N LYS A 514 -31.70 12.06 2.80
CA LYS A 514 -32.29 10.82 2.29
C LYS A 514 -31.33 10.17 1.29
N VAL A 515 -31.35 8.83 1.20
CA VAL A 515 -30.48 8.10 0.27
C VAL A 515 -30.66 8.56 -1.18
N VAL A 516 -31.88 8.92 -1.59
CA VAL A 516 -32.16 9.49 -2.93
C VAL A 516 -31.35 10.77 -3.17
N THR A 517 -31.28 11.66 -2.18
CA THR A 517 -30.51 12.91 -2.29
C THR A 517 -29.01 12.63 -2.37
N ILE A 518 -28.50 11.70 -1.56
CA ILE A 518 -27.09 11.28 -1.60
C ILE A 518 -26.76 10.70 -2.98
N GLN A 519 -27.69 9.95 -3.57
CA GLN A 519 -27.52 9.38 -4.90
C GLN A 519 -27.51 10.44 -6.01
N ILE A 520 -28.33 11.48 -5.92
CA ILE A 520 -28.28 12.62 -6.85
C ILE A 520 -26.90 13.29 -6.75
N ILE A 521 -26.37 13.50 -5.54
CA ILE A 521 -25.02 14.05 -5.34
C ILE A 521 -23.95 13.11 -5.93
N LEU A 522 -24.11 11.79 -5.77
CA LEU A 522 -23.23 10.80 -6.40
C LEU A 522 -23.28 10.91 -7.93
N GLY A 523 -24.45 11.04 -8.53
CA GLY A 523 -24.62 11.23 -9.98
C GLY A 523 -24.01 12.54 -10.48
N LEU A 524 -24.20 13.65 -9.77
CA LEU A 524 -23.60 14.94 -10.11
C LEU A 524 -22.08 14.90 -10.01
N SER A 525 -21.54 14.29 -8.95
CA SER A 525 -20.08 14.11 -8.80
C SER A 525 -19.50 13.15 -9.85
N PHE A 526 -20.27 12.15 -10.30
CA PHE A 526 -19.89 11.28 -11.43
C PHE A 526 -19.78 12.10 -12.73
N VAL A 527 -20.77 12.92 -13.05
CA VAL A 527 -20.73 13.81 -14.23
C VAL A 527 -19.54 14.78 -14.15
N ALA A 528 -19.29 15.35 -12.97
CA ALA A 528 -18.13 16.21 -12.74
C ALA A 528 -16.81 15.46 -12.97
N TRP A 529 -16.70 14.20 -12.54
CA TRP A 529 -15.56 13.35 -12.85
C TRP A 529 -15.40 13.12 -14.35
N LEU A 530 -16.49 12.86 -15.09
CA LEU A 530 -16.43 12.70 -16.55
C LEU A 530 -15.75 13.91 -17.21
N ILE A 531 -16.26 15.11 -16.90
CA ILE A 531 -15.74 16.36 -17.45
C ILE A 531 -14.28 16.58 -17.01
N ALA A 532 -13.99 16.39 -15.72
CA ALA A 532 -12.66 16.58 -15.16
C ALA A 532 -11.61 15.69 -15.82
N PHE A 533 -11.95 14.44 -16.14
CA PHE A 533 -11.02 13.53 -16.83
C PHE A 533 -10.69 14.01 -18.24
N PHE A 534 -11.68 14.43 -19.04
CA PHE A 534 -11.42 14.93 -20.40
C PHE A 534 -10.66 16.26 -20.39
N VAL A 535 -10.96 17.16 -19.45
CA VAL A 535 -10.17 18.40 -19.26
C VAL A 535 -8.74 18.06 -18.89
N MET A 536 -8.54 17.09 -18.00
CA MET A 536 -7.21 16.64 -17.60
C MET A 536 -6.40 16.07 -18.77
N ASP A 537 -6.98 15.14 -19.52
CA ASP A 537 -6.30 14.44 -20.63
C ASP A 537 -5.99 15.38 -21.80
N ASN A 538 -6.92 16.28 -22.15
CA ASN A 538 -6.76 17.14 -23.33
C ASN A 538 -6.06 18.47 -23.04
N MET A 539 -6.26 19.07 -21.86
CA MET A 539 -5.84 20.46 -21.59
C MET A 539 -4.68 20.57 -20.60
N ILE A 540 -4.45 19.57 -19.75
CA ILE A 540 -3.47 19.67 -18.66
C ILE A 540 -2.23 18.83 -18.95
N ALA A 541 -2.41 17.53 -19.10
CA ALA A 541 -1.33 16.60 -19.39
C ALA A 541 -1.92 15.30 -19.95
N PRO A 542 -1.49 14.86 -21.15
CA PRO A 542 -1.97 13.62 -21.72
C PRO A 542 -1.65 12.46 -20.80
N VAL A 543 -2.67 11.65 -20.52
CA VAL A 543 -2.61 10.55 -19.57
C VAL A 543 -1.70 9.43 -20.09
N ASP A 544 -1.76 9.16 -21.39
CA ASP A 544 -0.91 8.19 -22.08
C ASP A 544 0.16 8.88 -22.92
N THR A 545 1.39 8.34 -22.88
CA THR A 545 2.41 8.66 -23.88
C THR A 545 2.06 8.01 -25.20
N VAL A 546 2.06 8.77 -26.28
CA VAL A 546 2.11 8.20 -27.63
C VAL A 546 3.37 7.35 -27.72
N LYS A 547 3.23 6.02 -27.64
CA LYS A 547 4.31 5.10 -28.02
C LYS A 547 4.60 5.41 -29.48
N LYS A 548 5.67 6.17 -29.78
CA LYS A 548 6.29 6.15 -31.11
C LYS A 548 6.59 4.67 -31.37
N HIS A 549 5.75 4.02 -32.16
CA HIS A 549 6.09 2.74 -32.75
C HIS A 549 7.34 3.00 -33.59
N GLN A 550 8.52 2.73 -33.03
CA GLN A 550 9.70 2.48 -33.83
C GLN A 550 9.36 1.26 -34.67
N LYS A 551 8.96 1.50 -35.92
CA LYS A 551 8.94 0.48 -36.97
C LYS A 551 10.34 -0.13 -36.99
N THR A 552 10.41 -1.35 -36.52
CA THR A 552 11.58 -2.23 -36.60
C THR A 552 12.06 -2.34 -38.05
N ASN A 553 13.33 -2.00 -38.25
CA ASN A 553 14.26 -2.59 -39.21
C ASN A 553 13.74 -2.88 -40.63
N LYS A 554 13.89 -1.92 -41.55
CA LYS A 554 14.28 -2.28 -42.92
C LYS A 554 15.70 -2.84 -42.85
N LYS A 555 15.84 -4.15 -43.08
CA LYS A 555 17.16 -4.77 -43.34
C LYS A 555 17.83 -4.02 -44.50
N PRO A 556 19.13 -3.71 -44.44
CA PRO A 556 19.87 -3.36 -45.64
C PRO A 556 19.97 -4.64 -46.48
N VAL A 557 19.42 -4.59 -47.69
CA VAL A 557 19.68 -5.59 -48.72
C VAL A 557 21.14 -5.43 -49.13
N VAL A 558 21.98 -6.37 -48.69
CA VAL A 558 23.33 -6.55 -49.23
C VAL A 558 23.17 -7.37 -50.51
N THR A 559 23.12 -6.72 -51.66
CA THR A 559 23.35 -7.37 -52.96
C THR A 559 24.84 -7.31 -53.27
N SER A 560 25.51 -8.45 -53.13
CA SER A 560 26.83 -8.72 -53.70
C SER A 560 26.72 -8.89 -55.21
N GLY A 561 27.50 -8.15 -55.98
CA GLY A 561 27.65 -8.34 -57.43
C GLY A 561 28.28 -7.13 -58.10
N SER A 562 29.60 -7.21 -58.33
CA SER A 562 30.45 -6.17 -58.93
C SER A 562 30.22 -6.00 -60.45
N PRO A 563 30.96 -5.08 -61.10
CA PRO A 563 30.46 -3.90 -61.81
C PRO A 563 30.18 -4.19 -63.29
N LEU A 564 29.51 -3.26 -64.01
CA LEU A 564 29.76 -2.94 -65.43
C LEU A 564 28.84 -1.79 -65.90
N LEU A 565 29.48 -0.71 -66.35
CA LEU A 565 29.09 0.22 -67.43
C LEU A 565 27.75 1.01 -67.34
N GLN A 566 27.90 2.33 -67.18
CA GLN A 566 27.01 3.36 -67.79
C GLN A 566 26.96 3.19 -69.34
N PRO A 567 26.01 3.78 -70.12
CA PRO A 567 25.33 5.06 -69.86
C PRO A 567 23.87 5.23 -70.36
N ASN A 568 23.33 6.41 -70.00
CA ASN A 568 22.43 7.28 -70.79
C ASN A 568 20.92 7.03 -70.92
N ASN A 569 20.25 8.16 -70.67
CA ASN A 569 19.14 8.77 -71.41
C ASN A 569 17.67 8.33 -71.18
N ASN A 570 16.95 9.38 -70.76
CA ASN A 570 15.72 9.90 -71.35
C ASN A 570 14.36 9.50 -70.77
N SER A 571 13.57 10.57 -70.60
CA SER A 571 12.10 10.69 -70.70
C SER A 571 11.27 10.02 -69.61
N GLN A 572 10.64 10.81 -68.73
CA GLN A 572 9.28 11.36 -68.91
C GLN A 572 8.22 10.26 -69.04
N ILE A 573 7.22 10.26 -68.15
CA ILE A 573 5.82 10.61 -68.45
C ILE A 573 4.95 10.37 -67.20
N PHE A 574 4.07 11.36 -66.97
CA PHE A 574 2.92 11.43 -66.06
C PHE A 574 2.02 10.16 -66.07
N VAL A 575 1.42 9.79 -64.93
CA VAL A 575 0.10 10.23 -64.41
C VAL A 575 0.02 9.86 -62.93
#